data_AF-A0A2V7I467-F1
#
_entry.id   AF-A0A2V7I467-F1
#
_cell.length_a   1.000
_cell.length_b   1.000
_cell.length_c   1.000
_cell.angle_alpha   90.00
_cell.angle_beta   90.00
_cell.angle_gamma   90.00
#
_symmetry.space_group_name_H-M   'P 1'
#
loop_
_entity.id
_entity.type
_entity.pdbx_description
1 polymer ?
#
loop_
_entity_poly.entity_id
_entity_poly.type
_entity_poly.pdbx_seq_one_letter_code
_entity_poly.pdbx_strand_id
1 'polypeptide(L)' 'MSAGARVSLEVFPPPARRALERLSALLGAAPGWLVGGALRDALLGEAVGEVDIAVTAGAVALGKAMARSL' A
#
# COMPACT_ATOMS: atom_id res chain seq x y z
N MET A 1 22.44 8.01 8.02
CA MET A 1 21.32 7.36 7.30
C MET A 1 20.21 7.14 8.31
N SER A 2 19.11 7.88 8.25
CA SER A 2 17.96 7.59 9.13
C SER A 2 17.39 6.25 8.70
N ALA A 3 17.24 5.31 9.63
CA ALA A 3 16.39 4.14 9.38
C ALA A 3 15.01 4.68 8.98
N GLY A 4 14.53 4.33 7.79
CA GLY A 4 13.20 4.73 7.36
C GLY A 4 12.19 4.24 8.39
N ALA A 5 11.29 5.12 8.85
CA ALA A 5 10.21 4.73 9.73
C ALA A 5 9.45 3.55 9.08
N ARG A 6 9.30 2.46 9.82
CA ARG A 6 8.54 1.29 9.39
C ARG A 6 7.19 1.30 10.09
N VAL A 7 6.13 1.10 9.33
CA VAL A 7 4.77 0.98 9.84
C VAL A 7 4.37 -0.48 9.75
N SER A 8 3.83 -1.05 10.83
CA SER A 8 3.27 -2.41 10.80
C SER A 8 2.05 -2.47 9.90
N LEU A 9 1.87 -3.52 9.11
CA LEU A 9 0.64 -3.71 8.33
C LEU A 9 -0.61 -3.86 9.22
N GLU A 10 -0.43 -4.17 10.50
CA GLU A 10 -1.53 -4.32 11.47
C GLU A 10 -2.25 -3.01 11.81
N VAL A 11 -1.66 -1.85 11.48
CA VAL A 11 -2.35 -0.56 11.63
C VAL A 11 -3.46 -0.37 10.59
N PHE A 12 -3.43 -1.14 9.49
CA PHE A 12 -4.45 -1.07 8.46
C PHE A 12 -5.60 -2.03 8.79
N PRO A 13 -6.86 -1.61 8.56
CA PRO A 13 -8.01 -2.51 8.69
C PRO A 13 -7.84 -3.78 7.85
N PRO A 14 -8.45 -4.92 8.24
CA PRO A 14 -8.25 -6.20 7.55
C PRO A 14 -8.47 -6.17 6.02
N PRO A 15 -9.46 -5.44 5.47
CA PRO A 15 -9.61 -5.30 4.02
C PRO A 15 -8.41 -4.60 3.35
N ALA A 16 -7.93 -3.49 3.94
CA ALA A 16 -6.78 -2.74 3.43
C ALA A 16 -5.49 -3.56 3.51
N ARG A 17 -5.27 -4.27 4.63
CA ARG A 17 -4.13 -5.18 4.79
C ARG A 17 -4.09 -6.25 3.69
N ARG A 18 -5.21 -6.94 3.44
CA ARG A 18 -5.30 -7.95 2.37
C ARG A 18 -5.03 -7.35 0.98
N ALA A 19 -5.53 -6.15 0.73
CA ALA A 19 -5.26 -5.45 -0.54
C ALA A 19 -3.77 -5.13 -0.71
N LEU A 20 -3.10 -4.64 0.35
CA LEU A 20 -1.67 -4.36 0.35
C LEU A 20 -0.81 -5.62 0.18
N GLU A 21 -1.17 -6.73 0.84
CA GLU A 21 -0.50 -8.03 0.67
C GLU A 21 -0.60 -8.54 -0.77
N ARG A 22 -1.80 -8.47 -1.36
CA ARG A 22 -2.06 -8.88 -2.75
C ARG A 22 -1.31 -8.01 -3.75
N LEU A 23 -1.33 -6.70 -3.54
CA LEU A 23 -0.58 -5.73 -4.33
C LEU A 23 0.93 -5.99 -4.25
N SER A 24 1.46 -6.27 -3.06
CA SER A 24 2.88 -6.61 -2.87
C SER A 24 3.26 -7.87 -3.66
N ALA A 25 2.39 -8.87 -3.71
CA ALA A 25 2.61 -10.08 -4.52
C ALA A 25 2.62 -9.77 -6.03
N LEU A 26 1.73 -8.88 -6.49
CA LEU A 26 1.67 -8.46 -7.90
C LEU A 26 2.87 -7.59 -8.31
N LEU A 27 3.38 -6.75 -7.42
CA LEU A 27 4.58 -5.95 -7.64
C LEU A 27 5.85 -6.81 -7.71
N GLY A 28 5.92 -7.88 -6.92
CA GLY A 28 7.12 -8.69 -6.80
C GLY A 28 8.31 -7.85 -6.31
N ALA A 29 9.39 -7.81 -7.09
CA ALA A 29 10.58 -7.00 -6.77
C ALA A 29 10.47 -5.54 -7.25
N ALA A 30 9.42 -5.18 -7.99
CA ALA A 30 9.26 -3.81 -8.47
C ALA A 30 8.98 -2.85 -7.30
N PRO A 31 9.59 -1.66 -7.28
CA PRO A 31 9.39 -0.70 -6.20
C PRO A 31 7.97 -0.11 -6.24
N GLY A 32 7.36 0.02 -5.07
CA GLY A 32 6.08 0.68 -4.85
C GLY A 32 6.02 1.30 -3.46
N TRP A 33 5.24 2.37 -3.31
CA TRP A 33 5.16 3.14 -2.07
C TRP A 33 3.71 3.40 -1.69
N LEU A 34 3.38 3.18 -0.42
CA LEU A 34 2.20 3.78 0.20
C LEU A 34 2.47 5.27 0.40
N VAL A 35 1.55 6.10 -0.08
CA VAL A 35 1.68 7.56 -0.02
C VAL A 35 0.40 8.21 0.50
N GLY A 36 0.40 9.54 0.61
CA GLY A 36 -0.82 10.32 0.84
C GLY A 36 -1.36 10.23 2.26
N GLY A 37 -2.67 10.45 2.39
CA GLY A 37 -3.38 10.52 3.67
C GLY A 37 -3.27 9.23 4.47
N ALA A 38 -3.34 8.09 3.78
CA ALA A 38 -3.22 6.76 4.39
C ALA A 38 -1.92 6.59 5.21
N LEU A 39 -0.79 7.10 4.71
CA LEU A 39 0.49 7.05 5.42
C LEU A 39 0.49 7.96 6.64
N ARG A 40 -0.04 9.19 6.51
CA ARG A 40 -0.16 10.13 7.63
C ARG A 40 -1.03 9.54 8.73
N ASP A 41 -2.20 9.05 8.38
CA ASP A 41 -3.20 8.56 9.32
C ASP A 41 -2.66 7.31 10.05
N ALA A 42 -2.00 6.41 9.33
CA ALA A 42 -1.31 5.25 9.92
C ALA A 42 -0.18 5.64 10.89
N LEU A 43 0.58 6.71 10.60
CA LEU A 43 1.63 7.22 11.50
C LEU A 43 1.08 7.91 12.74
N LEU A 44 -0.12 8.50 12.65
CA LEU A 44 -0.81 9.15 13.76
C LEU A 44 -1.68 8.19 14.59
N GLY A 45 -1.87 6.95 14.12
CA GLY A 45 -2.78 5.98 14.76
C GLY A 45 -4.27 6.29 14.49
N GLU A 46 -4.56 7.07 13.46
CA GLU A 46 -5.90 7.44 13.03
C GLU A 46 -6.51 6.37 12.12
N ALA A 47 -7.83 6.42 11.93
CA ALA A 47 -8.53 5.47 11.05
C ALA A 47 -8.16 5.68 9.57
N VAL A 48 -7.68 4.62 8.91
CA VAL A 48 -7.35 4.62 7.48
C VAL A 48 -8.56 4.16 6.66
N GLY A 49 -9.13 5.05 5.84
CA GLY A 49 -10.30 4.77 5.00
C GLY A 49 -9.97 4.36 3.56
N GLU A 50 -8.88 4.87 3.01
CA GLU A 50 -8.42 4.63 1.64
C GLU A 50 -6.90 4.47 1.60
N VAL A 51 -6.36 3.87 0.53
CA VAL A 51 -4.92 3.68 0.34
C VAL A 51 -4.50 4.13 -1.05
N ASP A 52 -3.42 4.91 -1.11
CA ASP A 52 -2.83 5.39 -2.35
C ASP A 52 -1.46 4.77 -2.57
N ILE A 53 -1.24 4.28 -3.80
CA ILE A 53 -0.01 3.58 -4.17
C ILE A 53 0.66 4.31 -5.33
N ALA A 54 1.89 4.74 -5.10
CA ALA A 54 2.78 5.22 -6.15
C ALA A 54 3.67 4.07 -6.65
N VAL A 55 3.87 3.98 -7.97
CA VAL A 55 4.80 3.05 -8.62
C VAL A 55 5.61 3.81 -9.68
N THR A 56 6.80 3.33 -9.99
CA THR A 56 7.67 4.00 -10.97
C THR A 56 7.14 3.93 -12.41
N ALA A 57 6.39 2.87 -12.73
CA ALA A 57 5.77 2.68 -14.04
C ALA A 57 4.61 1.68 -13.95
N GLY A 58 3.74 1.66 -14.97
CA GLY A 58 2.75 0.58 -15.14
C GLY A 58 1.55 0.62 -14.18
N ALA A 59 1.27 1.77 -13.53
CA ALA A 59 0.18 1.91 -12.55
C ALA A 59 -1.18 1.36 -13.03
N VAL A 60 -1.57 1.69 -14.28
CA VAL A 60 -2.84 1.22 -14.87
C VAL A 60 -2.84 -0.30 -15.07
N ALA A 61 -1.73 -0.87 -15.53
CA ALA A 61 -1.61 -2.31 -15.74
C ALA A 61 -1.70 -3.07 -14.40
N LEU A 62 -1.02 -2.54 -13.37
CA LEU A 62 -1.07 -3.06 -12.00
C LEU A 62 -2.48 -2.97 -11.42
N GLY A 63 -3.17 -1.82 -11.55
CA GLY A 63 -4.54 -1.66 -11.09
C GLY A 63 -5.51 -2.63 -11.76
N LYS A 64 -5.36 -2.87 -13.07
CA LYS A 64 -6.13 -3.89 -13.79
C LYS A 64 -5.82 -5.32 -13.31
N ALA A 65 -4.57 -5.62 -13.01
CA ALA A 65 -4.19 -6.92 -12.45
C ALA A 65 -4.80 -7.12 -11.05
N MET A 66 -4.76 -6.08 -10.22
CA MET A 66 -5.36 -6.09 -8.89
C MET A 66 -6.87 -6.34 -8.95
N ALA A 67 -7.58 -5.62 -9.82
CA ALA A 67 -9.03 -5.78 -10.01
C ALA A 67 -9.45 -7.19 -10.44
N ARG A 68 -8.62 -7.90 -11.22
CA ARG A 68 -8.87 -9.31 -11.60
C ARG A 68 -8.53 -10.31 -10.51
N SER A 69 -7.84 -9.87 -9.46
CA SER A 69 -7.31 -10.73 -8.41
C SER A 69 -8.16 -10.73 -7.13
N LEU A 70 -9.23 -9.92 -7.13
CA LEU A 70 -10.22 -9.74 -6.06
C LEU A 70 -11.39 -10.72 -6.22
#